data_AF-A0AAW9II88-F1
#
_entry.id   AF-A0AAW9II88-F1
#
_cell.length_a   1.000
_cell.length_b   1.000
_cell.length_c   1.000
_cell.angle_alpha   90.00
_cell.angle_beta   90.00
_cell.angle_gamma   90.00
#
_symmetry.space_group_name_H-M   'P 1'
#
loop_
_entity.id
_entity.type
_entity.pdbx_description
1 polymer ?
#
loop_
_entity_poly.entity_id
_entity_poly.type
_entity_poly.pdbx_seq_one_letter_code
_entity_poly.pdbx_strand_id
1 'polypeptide(L)' 'VTTKAVQIFGGYGYTREYPVERMMRDAKITEIYEGTSEVQKMVISGNALR' A
#
# COMPACT_ATOMS: atom_id res chain seq x y z
N VAL A 1 3.49 -4.84 -2.20
CA VAL A 1 4.93 -5.23 -2.33
C VAL A 1 5.66 -5.10 -1.01
N THR A 2 5.55 -3.96 -0.32
CA THR A 2 6.20 -3.67 0.97
C THR A 2 5.88 -4.69 2.08
N THR A 3 4.65 -5.21 2.15
CA THR A 3 4.30 -6.31 3.06
C THR A 3 5.12 -7.58 2.83
N LYS A 4 5.38 -7.93 1.55
CA LYS A 4 6.22 -9.07 1.20
C LYS A 4 7.69 -8.78 1.52
N ALA A 5 8.13 -7.53 1.39
CA ALA A 5 9.48 -7.12 1.77
C ALA A 5 9.73 -7.31 3.27
N VAL A 6 8.77 -6.93 4.14
CA VAL A 6 8.84 -7.22 5.59
C VAL A 6 8.92 -8.73 5.85
N GLN A 7 8.12 -9.53 5.15
CA GLN A 7 8.15 -11.00 5.29
C GLN A 7 9.52 -11.61 4.90
N ILE A 8 10.16 -11.11 3.83
CA ILE A 8 11.48 -11.58 3.37
C ILE A 8 12.58 -11.24 4.39
N PHE A 9 12.49 -10.08 5.04
CA PHE A 9 13.43 -9.66 6.08
C PHE A 9 13.21 -10.38 7.43
N GLY A 10 12.16 -11.20 7.56
CA GLY A 10 11.87 -11.96 8.77
C GLY A 10 11.70 -11.06 10.00
N GLY A 11 12.20 -11.51 11.15
CA GLY A 11 12.10 -10.76 12.41
C GLY A 11 12.76 -9.36 12.35
N TYR A 12 13.85 -9.21 11.60
CA TYR A 12 14.52 -7.92 11.39
C TYR A 12 13.67 -6.94 10.59
N GLY A 13 12.80 -7.44 9.71
CA GLY A 13 11.87 -6.61 8.95
C GLY A 13 10.76 -5.99 9.79
N TYR A 14 10.54 -6.51 11.00
CA TYR A 14 9.53 -6.03 11.95
C TYR A 14 10.09 -5.05 12.99
N THR A 15 11.43 -4.93 13.09
CA THR A 15 12.06 -3.94 13.97
C THR A 15 12.13 -2.58 13.27
N ARG A 16 12.14 -1.50 14.06
CA ARG A 16 12.31 -0.12 13.55
C ARG A 16 13.75 0.20 13.15
N GLU A 17 14.67 -0.75 13.29
CA GLU A 17 16.07 -0.59 12.91
C GLU A 17 16.24 -0.65 11.38
N TYR A 18 15.36 -1.40 10.70
CA TYR A 18 15.36 -1.52 9.24
C TYR A 18 14.20 -0.70 8.64
N PRO A 19 14.41 0.01 7.51
CA PRO A 19 13.41 0.93 6.96
C PRO A 19 12.19 0.22 6.34
N VAL A 20 12.21 -1.11 6.20
CA VAL A 20 11.20 -1.89 5.47
C VAL A 20 9.82 -1.84 6.13
N GLU A 21 9.76 -1.79 7.46
CA GLU A 21 8.50 -1.58 8.19
C GLU A 21 7.89 -0.21 7.85
N ARG A 22 8.73 0.82 7.69
CA ARG A 22 8.27 2.20 7.53
C ARG A 22 7.66 2.34 6.16
N MET A 23 8.36 1.81 5.17
CA MET A 23 7.86 1.70 3.81
C MET A 23 6.54 0.93 3.74
N MET A 24 6.34 -0.11 4.57
CA MET A 24 5.06 -0.80 4.64
C MET A 24 3.95 0.07 5.22
N ARG A 25 4.21 0.85 6.27
CA ARG A 25 3.23 1.79 6.85
C ARG A 25 2.89 2.92 5.89
N ASP A 26 3.91 3.52 5.28
CA ASP A 26 3.76 4.63 4.34
C ASP A 26 2.99 4.17 3.10
N ALA A 27 3.19 2.94 2.61
CA ALA A 27 2.43 2.41 1.49
C ALA A 27 0.91 2.30 1.75
N LYS A 28 0.44 2.31 3.00
CA LYS A 28 -0.99 2.22 3.27
C LYS A 28 -1.74 3.52 2.98
N ILE A 29 -1.10 4.68 3.15
CA ILE A 29 -1.76 5.97 2.92
C ILE A 29 -2.08 6.20 1.45
N THR A 30 -1.27 5.63 0.54
CA THR A 30 -1.44 5.77 -0.90
C THR A 30 -2.73 5.10 -1.42
N GLU A 31 -3.34 4.22 -0.62
CA GLU A 31 -4.62 3.58 -0.97
C GLU A 31 -5.84 4.41 -0.54
N ILE A 32 -5.64 5.46 0.26
CA ILE A 32 -6.70 6.22 0.94
C ILE A 32 -6.71 7.68 0.53
N TYR A 33 -5.53 8.32 0.48
CA TYR A 33 -5.41 9.73 0.14
C TYR A 33 -5.64 9.98 -1.36
N GLU A 34 -6.08 11.19 -1.72
CA GLU A 34 -6.40 11.60 -3.10
C GLU A 34 -7.42 10.69 -3.83
N GLY A 35 -8.33 10.10 -3.05
CA GLY A 35 -9.36 9.20 -3.54
C GLY A 35 -9.00 7.76 -3.23
N THR A 36 -9.87 7.10 -2.46
CA THR A 36 -9.63 5.72 -2.06
C THR A 36 -9.61 4.80 -3.28
N SER A 37 -9.01 3.62 -3.12
CA SER A 37 -8.97 2.58 -4.15
C SER A 37 -10.36 2.24 -4.71
N GLU A 38 -11.42 2.32 -3.89
CA GLU A 38 -12.81 2.10 -4.29
C GLU A 38 -13.34 3.24 -5.15
N VAL A 39 -13.04 4.49 -4.81
CA VAL A 39 -13.41 5.67 -5.60
C VAL A 39 -12.77 5.59 -6.98
N GLN A 40 -11.49 5.24 -7.05
CA GLN A 40 -10.78 5.06 -8.32
C GLN A 40 -11.44 3.97 -9.18
N LYS A 41 -11.81 2.82 -8.59
CA LYS A 41 -12.54 1.76 -9.31
C LYS A 41 -13.89 2.23 -9.84
N MET A 42 -14.66 3.01 -9.06
CA MET A 42 -15.95 3.56 -9.51
C MET A 42 -15.77 4.48 -10.72
N VAL A 43 -14.81 5.41 -10.67
CA VAL A 43 -14.52 6.34 -11.78
C VAL A 43 -14.10 5.58 -13.04
N ILE A 44 -13.21 4.59 -12.90
CA ILE A 44 -12.76 3.76 -14.03
C ILE A 44 -13.95 2.98 -14.61
N SER A 45 -14.78 2.36 -13.78
CA SER A 45 -15.97 1.62 -14.25
C SER A 45 -16.98 2.52 -14.95
N GLY A 46 -17.21 3.74 -14.45
CA GLY A 46 -18.12 4.71 -15.06
C GLY A 46 -17.63 5.21 -16.41
N ASN A 47 -16.31 5.33 -16.60
CA ASN A 47 -15.72 5.67 -17.90
C ASN A 47 -15.69 4.48 -18.86
N ALA A 48 -15.51 3.25 -18.37
CA ALA A 48 -15.43 2.05 -19.19
C ALA A 48 -16.80 1.53 -19.68
N LEU A 49 -17.89 1.85 -18.96
CA LEU A 49 -19.26 1.45 -19.29
C LEU A 49 -20.05 2.52 -20.08
N ARG A 50 -19.35 3.55 -20.56
CA ARG A 50 -19.88 4.61 -21.43
C ARG A 50 -19.61 4.28 -22.89
#